data_AF-A0A526M9R0-F1
#
_entry.id   AF-A0A526M9R0-F1
#
_cell.length_a   1.000
_cell.length_b   1.000
_cell.length_c   1.000
_cell.angle_alpha   90.00
_cell.angle_beta   90.00
_cell.angle_gamma   90.00
#
_symmetry.space_group_name_H-M   'P 1'
#
loop_
_entity.id
_entity.type
_entity.pdbx_description
1 polymer ?
#
loop_
_entity_poly.entity_id
_entity_poly.type
_entity_poly.pdbx_seq_one_letter_code
_entity_poly.pdbx_strand_id
1 'polypeptide(L)' 'MSRLPMRMQATIAIEATPAVLAAVRAGAGLSADFLVRDELASGRLVHILPEWRLPSGGIYTVYP' A
#
# COMPACT_ATOMS: atom_id res chain seq x y z
N MET A 1 22.48 7.91 4.04
CA MET A 1 21.94 6.54 3.90
C MET A 1 22.26 6.01 2.50
N SER A 2 22.89 4.84 2.40
CA SER A 2 23.00 4.11 1.13
C SER A 2 21.65 3.45 0.79
N ARG A 3 21.25 3.47 -0.49
CA ARG A 3 20.03 2.81 -0.97
C ARG A 3 20.36 1.36 -1.33
N LEU A 4 19.72 0.40 -0.69
CA LEU A 4 19.85 -1.02 -1.03
C LEU A 4 18.64 -1.48 -1.84
N PRO A 5 18.84 -2.18 -2.97
CA PRO A 5 17.73 -2.76 -3.70
C PRO A 5 17.06 -3.86 -2.87
N MET A 6 15.74 -3.79 -2.73
CA MET A 6 14.92 -4.84 -2.10
C MET A 6 14.11 -5.58 -3.15
N ARG A 7 14.09 -6.91 -3.07
CA ARG A 7 13.23 -7.76 -3.90
C ARG A 7 12.00 -8.14 -3.09
N MET A 8 10.82 -7.75 -3.58
CA MET A 8 9.53 -8.10 -3.01
C MET A 8 8.91 -9.21 -3.85
N GLN A 9 8.33 -10.22 -3.21
CA GLN A 9 7.60 -11.30 -3.88
C GLN A 9 6.19 -11.38 -3.27
N ALA A 10 5.18 -11.15 -4.10
CA ALA A 10 3.79 -11.29 -3.66
C ALA A 10 3.43 -12.78 -3.51
N THR A 11 2.78 -13.13 -2.40
CA THR A 11 2.24 -14.47 -2.14
C THR A 11 0.72 -14.52 -2.28
N ILE A 12 0.06 -13.36 -2.31
CA ILE A 12 -1.39 -13.19 -2.41
C ILE A 12 -1.66 -12.16 -3.50
N ALA A 13 -2.67 -12.41 -4.35
CA ALA A 13 -3.16 -11.47 -5.35
C ALA A 13 -4.65 -11.23 -5.12
N ILE A 14 -5.05 -9.97 -5.05
CA ILE A 14 -6.44 -9.53 -4.84
C ILE A 14 -6.72 -8.36 -5.76
N GLU A 15 -7.85 -8.37 -6.46
CA GLU A 15 -8.21 -7.33 -7.45
C GLU A 15 -9.07 -6.20 -6.87
N ALA A 16 -9.33 -6.20 -5.56
CA ALA A 16 -10.14 -5.18 -4.89
C ALA A 16 -9.36 -4.53 -3.74
N THR A 17 -9.14 -3.21 -3.83
CA THR A 17 -8.42 -2.41 -2.82
C THR A 17 -8.94 -2.61 -1.39
N PRO A 18 -10.27 -2.63 -1.12
CA PRO A 18 -10.76 -2.87 0.25
C PRO A 18 -10.38 -4.26 0.81
N ALA A 19 -10.30 -5.27 -0.05
CA ALA A 19 -9.91 -6.62 0.37
C ALA A 19 -8.39 -6.72 0.61
N VAL A 20 -7.57 -5.96 -0.13
CA VAL A 20 -6.14 -5.80 0.17
C VAL A 20 -5.96 -5.17 1.56
N LEU A 21 -6.70 -4.10 1.88
CA LEU A 21 -6.64 -3.49 3.21
C LEU A 21 -7.03 -4.48 4.32
N ALA A 22 -8.07 -5.29 4.11
CA ALA A 22 -8.47 -6.33 5.05
C ALA A 22 -7.35 -7.38 5.26
N ALA A 23 -6.70 -7.81 4.19
CA ALA A 23 -5.58 -8.75 4.26
C ALA A 23 -4.38 -8.16 5.04
N VAL A 24 -4.03 -6.89 4.77
CA VAL A 24 -2.95 -6.19 5.49
C VAL A 24 -3.26 -6.05 6.98
N ARG A 25 -4.50 -5.68 7.34
CA ARG A 25 -4.96 -5.66 8.75
C ARG A 25 -4.87 -7.03 9.42
N ALA A 26 -5.04 -8.11 8.67
CA ALA A 26 -4.88 -9.47 9.15
C ALA A 26 -3.40 -9.95 9.19
N GLY A 27 -2.43 -9.08 8.88
CA GLY A 27 -1.01 -9.40 8.92
C GLY A 27 -0.47 -10.08 7.65
N ALA A 28 -1.22 -10.07 6.54
CA ALA A 28 -0.86 -10.78 5.31
C ALA A 28 0.16 -10.05 4.42
N GLY A 29 0.87 -9.04 4.96
CA GLY A 29 1.98 -8.37 4.28
C GLY A 29 1.89 -6.85 4.27
N LEU A 30 2.37 -6.25 3.18
CA LEU A 30 2.54 -4.81 2.98
C LEU A 30 1.74 -4.37 1.75
N SER A 31 1.17 -3.16 1.77
CA SER A 31 0.50 -2.57 0.62
C SER A 31 0.80 -1.08 0.49
N ALA A 32 0.79 -0.58 -0.74
CA ALA A 32 0.75 0.84 -1.05
C ALA A 32 -0.69 1.19 -1.45
N ASP A 33 -1.49 1.60 -0.46
CA ASP A 33 -2.93 1.79 -0.61
C ASP A 33 -3.33 3.20 -0.15
N PHE A 34 -4.30 3.82 -0.82
CA PHE A 34 -4.80 5.15 -0.48
C PHE A 34 -5.84 5.13 0.65
N LEU A 35 -6.38 3.96 1.02
CA LEU A 35 -7.40 3.79 2.05
C LEU A 35 -6.85 3.68 3.49
N VAL A 36 -5.53 3.77 3.70
CA VAL A 36 -4.89 3.47 5.01
C VAL A 36 -4.84 4.64 5.99
N ARG A 37 -5.35 5.83 5.63
CA ARG A 37 -5.22 7.04 6.44
C ARG A 37 -5.67 6.84 7.89
N ASP A 38 -6.85 6.27 8.09
CA ASP A 38 -7.42 6.04 9.43
C ASP A 38 -6.68 4.93 10.19
N GLU A 39 -6.14 3.96 9.46
CA GLU A 39 -5.34 2.88 10.05
C GLU A 39 -4.00 3.37 10.56
N LEU A 40 -3.35 4.28 9.83
CA LEU A 40 -2.13 4.95 10.28
C LEU A 40 -2.42 5.88 11.45
N ALA A 41 -3.51 6.67 11.39
CA ALA A 41 -3.89 7.58 12.46
C ALA A 41 -4.23 6.86 13.78
N SER A 42 -4.84 5.68 13.69
CA SER A 42 -5.14 4.84 14.86
C SER A 42 -3.96 3.98 15.33
N GLY A 43 -2.84 3.97 14.60
CA GLY A 43 -1.68 3.12 14.90
C GLY A 43 -1.90 1.63 14.64
N ARG A 44 -3.01 1.24 14.00
CA ARG A 44 -3.25 -0.16 13.58
C ARG A 44 -2.31 -0.60 12.48
N LEU A 45 -1.93 0.33 11.61
CA LEU A 45 -0.88 0.15 10.60
C LEU A 45 0.25 1.14 10.83
N VAL A 46 1.42 0.79 10.32
CA VAL A 46 2.65 1.58 10.42
C VAL A 46 3.23 1.79 9.02
N HIS A 47 3.77 2.99 8.78
CA HIS A 47 4.45 3.30 7.54
C HIS A 47 5.92 2.87 7.60
N ILE A 48 6.28 1.82 6.86
CA ILE A 48 7.61 1.18 6.95
C ILE A 48 8.71 1.81 6.06
N LEU A 49 8.33 2.62 5.07
CA LEU A 49 9.25 3.28 4.14
C LEU A 49 8.89 4.76 3.97
N PRO A 50 8.95 5.58 5.05
CA PRO A 50 8.42 6.94 5.06
C PRO A 50 9.11 7.91 4.08
N GLU A 51 10.36 7.62 3.69
CA GLU A 51 11.09 8.42 2.70
C GLU A 51 10.78 8.02 1.24
N TRP A 52 10.20 6.84 1.03
CA TRP A 52 9.80 6.37 -0.29
C TRP A 52 8.41 6.92 -0.63
N ARG A 53 8.29 7.51 -1.82
CA ARG A 53 7.02 8.02 -2.34
C ARG A 53 6.63 7.22 -3.56
N LEU A 54 5.38 6.77 -3.58
CA LEU A 54 4.78 6.16 -4.75
C LEU A 54 4.81 7.19 -5.90
N PRO A 55 5.16 6.78 -7.14
CA PRO A 55 4.96 7.64 -8.30
C PRO A 55 3.51 8.14 -8.33
N SER A 56 3.32 9.42 -8.57
CA SER A 56 1.98 10.01 -8.63
C SER A 56 1.19 9.38 -9.79
N GLY A 57 0.06 8.72 -9.47
CA GLY A 57 -0.96 8.31 -10.42
C GLY A 57 -2.22 9.14 -10.23
N GLY A 58 -2.81 9.63 -11.32
CA GLY A 58 -4.09 10.35 -11.27
C GLY A 58 -5.28 9.42 -11.39
N ILE A 59 -6.42 9.83 -10.84
CA ILE A 59 -7.72 9.23 -11.14
C ILE A 59 -8.35 10.08 -12.24
N TYR A 60 -8.59 9.49 -13.41
CA TYR A 60 -9.07 10.19 -14.59
C TYR A 60 -10.42 9.64 -15.02
N THR A 61 -11.33 10.53 -15.41
CA THR A 61 -12.52 10.17 -16.19
C THR A 61 -12.16 10.10 -17.66
N VAL A 62 -12.42 8.98 -18.31
CA VAL A 62 -12.24 8.79 -19.76
C VAL A 62 -13.60 8.80 -20.46
N TYR A 63 -13.65 9.36 -21.66
CA TYR A 63 -14.83 9.42 -22.51
C TYR A 63 -14.53 8.72 -23.84
N PRO A 64 -15.54 8.13 -24.52
CA PRO A 64 -15.35 7.47 -25.81
C PRO A 64 -14.72 8.35 -26.88
#